data_AF-A0A508X2L1-F1
#
_entry.id   AF-A0A508X2L1-F1
#
_cell.length_a   1.000
_cell.length_b   1.000
_cell.length_c   1.000
_cell.angle_alpha   90.00
_cell.angle_beta   90.00
_cell.angle_gamma   90.00
#
_symmetry.space_group_name_H-M   'P 1'
#
loop_
_entity.id
_entity.type
_entity.pdbx_description
1 polymer ?
#
loop_
_entity_poly.entity_id
_entity_poly.type
_entity_poly.pdbx_seq_one_letter_code
_entity_poly.pdbx_strand_id
1 'polypeptide(L)' 'MSDFGTGGSIAQINYTLTREKGTIRGMHYQRPPHDEAKFVSCLEGVIFDVAIDIRPDSPTYLQCYGEILSAENARSNRV' A
#
# COMPACT_ATOMS: atom_id res chain seq x y z
N MET A 1 -8.34 -4.42 -21.76
CA MET A 1 -7.69 -4.08 -20.47
C MET A 1 -7.73 -5.33 -19.63
N SER A 2 -6.66 -6.12 -19.67
CA SER A 2 -6.46 -7.22 -18.73
C SER A 2 -6.26 -6.60 -17.36
N ASP A 3 -7.29 -6.74 -16.52
CA ASP A 3 -7.37 -6.25 -15.14
C ASP A 3 -6.10 -6.58 -14.36
N PHE A 4 -5.75 -5.71 -13.41
CA PHE A 4 -4.60 -5.77 -12.50
C PHE A 4 -4.62 -6.99 -11.55
N GLY A 5 -4.83 -8.21 -12.07
CA GLY A 5 -4.84 -9.48 -11.36
C GLY A 5 -5.93 -9.62 -10.30
N THR A 6 -6.89 -8.70 -10.24
CA THR A 6 -7.91 -8.62 -9.19
C THR A 6 -9.24 -8.48 -9.88
N GLY A 7 -10.17 -9.42 -9.70
CA GLY A 7 -11.49 -9.38 -10.34
C GLY A 7 -12.41 -8.25 -9.82
N GLY A 8 -11.86 -7.10 -9.41
CA GLY A 8 -12.56 -5.93 -8.90
C GLY A 8 -12.26 -4.69 -9.74
N SER A 9 -13.16 -3.71 -9.72
CA SER A 9 -12.99 -2.45 -10.44
C SER A 9 -12.16 -1.43 -9.64
N ILE A 10 -11.45 -0.55 -10.35
CA ILE A 10 -10.81 0.62 -9.72
C ILE A 10 -11.92 1.59 -9.30
N ALA A 11 -12.21 1.65 -8.00
CA ALA A 11 -13.19 2.58 -7.46
C ALA A 11 -12.63 4.01 -7.29
N GLN A 12 -11.31 4.13 -7.08
CA GLN A 12 -10.66 5.41 -6.78
C GLN A 12 -9.17 5.40 -7.13
N ILE A 13 -8.63 6.57 -7.49
CA ILE A 13 -7.19 6.83 -7.63
C ILE A 13 -6.85 8.07 -6.81
N ASN A 14 -5.84 7.97 -5.96
CA ASN A 14 -5.41 9.07 -5.08
C ASN A 14 -3.98 9.51 -5.43
N TYR A 15 -3.75 10.82 -5.41
CA TYR A 15 -2.41 11.41 -5.50
C TYR A 15 -2.09 12.11 -4.18
N THR A 16 -0.94 11.79 -3.58
CA THR A 16 -0.48 12.44 -2.35
C THR A 16 0.89 13.06 -2.55
N LEU A 17 1.06 14.30 -2.09
CA LEU A 17 2.34 14.94 -1.90
C LEU A 17 2.69 14.97 -0.41
N THR A 18 3.80 14.37 -0.03
CA THR A 18 4.39 14.49 1.30
C THR A 18 5.57 15.45 1.21
N ARG A 19 5.50 16.59 1.92
CA ARG A 19 6.52 17.66 1.82
C ARG A 19 7.75 17.40 2.69
N GLU A 20 7.53 16.97 3.93
CA GLU A 20 8.60 16.84 4.91
C GLU A 20 9.12 15.40 4.98
N LYS A 21 10.44 15.25 4.87
CA LYS A 21 11.12 13.95 5.08
C LYS A 21 10.89 13.48 6.52
N GLY A 22 10.56 12.21 6.68
CA GLY A 22 10.26 11.61 7.99
C GLY A 22 8.78 11.68 8.37
N THR A 23 7.92 12.25 7.53
CA THR A 23 6.47 12.13 7.69
C THR A 23 6.06 10.65 7.62
N ILE A 24 5.30 10.19 8.60
CA ILE A 24 4.74 8.84 8.66
C ILE A 24 3.22 8.92 8.43
N ARG A 25 2.70 8.05 7.56
CA ARG A 25 1.25 7.92 7.28
C ARG A 25 0.83 6.49 7.52
N GLY A 26 0.00 6.26 8.53
CA GLY A 26 -0.48 4.92 8.90
C GLY A 26 -0.76 4.83 10.40
N MET A 27 -1.06 3.64 10.93
CA MET A 27 -1.40 2.43 10.17
C MET A 27 -2.87 2.49 9.75
N HIS A 28 -3.16 2.25 8.47
CA HIS A 28 -4.52 2.32 7.95
C HIS A 28 -5.06 0.92 7.71
N TYR A 29 -6.30 0.68 8.14
CA TYR A 29 -7.01 -0.57 7.92
C TYR A 29 -8.51 -0.31 7.84
N GLN A 30 -9.20 -1.02 6.95
CA GLN A 30 -10.65 -0.98 6.80
C GLN A 30 -11.21 -2.40 6.96
N ARG A 31 -12.38 -2.50 7.59
CA ARG A 31 -13.11 -3.76 7.77
C ARG A 31 -14.23 -3.87 6.74
N PRO A 32 -14.67 -5.11 6.41
CA PRO A 32 -15.89 -5.32 5.65
C PRO A 32 -17.09 -4.57 6.26
N PRO A 33 -18.00 -4.03 5.43
CA PRO A 33 -18.08 -4.20 3.97
C PRO A 33 -17.32 -3.14 3.16
N HIS A 34 -16.45 -2.35 3.80
CA HIS A 34 -15.75 -1.22 3.18
C HIS A 34 -14.23 -1.42 3.16
N ASP A 35 -13.78 -2.67 3.15
CA ASP A 35 -12.39 -3.02 2.94
C ASP A 35 -11.93 -2.63 1.53
N GLU A 36 -10.68 -2.18 1.43
CA GLU A 36 -10.09 -1.68 0.20
C GLU A 36 -8.72 -2.34 0.03
N ALA A 37 -8.48 -2.92 -1.15
CA ALA A 37 -7.13 -3.27 -1.57
C ALA A 37 -6.49 -2.06 -2.25
N LYS A 38 -5.25 -1.74 -1.88
CA LYS A 38 -4.54 -0.59 -2.43
C LYS A 38 -3.33 -1.04 -3.23
N PHE A 39 -3.10 -0.38 -4.35
CA PHE A 39 -1.83 -0.41 -5.06
C PHE A 39 -1.13 0.92 -4.83
N VAL A 40 0.08 0.86 -4.29
CA VAL A 40 0.87 2.03 -3.92
C VAL A 40 2.13 2.07 -4.77
N SER A 41 2.41 3.22 -5.36
CA SER A 41 3.62 3.49 -6.16
C SER A 41 4.17 4.87 -5.80
N CYS A 42 5.48 5.05 -5.94
CA CYS A 42 6.14 6.33 -5.73
C CYS A 42 6.49 6.96 -7.08
N LEU A 43 5.84 8.08 -7.43
CA LEU A 43 6.04 8.77 -8.70
C LEU A 43 7.27 9.69 -8.70
N GLU A 44 7.62 10.23 -7.53
CA GLU A 44 8.77 11.13 -7.34
C GLU A 44 9.35 10.93 -5.94
N GLY A 45 10.68 10.91 -5.84
CA GLY A 45 11.39 10.69 -4.59
C GLY A 45 11.39 9.22 -4.17
N VAL A 46 11.33 8.99 -2.86
CA VAL A 46 11.42 7.66 -2.24
C VAL A 46 10.54 7.57 -0.99
N ILE A 47 9.84 6.45 -0.84
CA ILE A 47 9.09 6.10 0.37
C ILE A 47 9.50 4.70 0.84
N PHE A 48 9.35 4.46 2.14
CA PHE A 48 9.39 3.12 2.71
C PHE A 48 7.95 2.72 3.04
N ASP A 49 7.38 1.83 2.23
CA ASP A 49 6.02 1.35 2.37
C ASP A 49 6.00 0.09 3.24
N VAL A 50 5.08 0.01 4.19
CA VAL A 50 5.05 -1.04 5.21
C VAL A 50 3.64 -1.63 5.31
N ALA A 51 3.54 -2.95 5.18
CA ALA A 51 2.34 -3.73 5.45
C ALA A 51 2.49 -4.48 6.78
N ILE A 52 1.46 -4.42 7.62
CA ILE A 52 1.37 -5.19 8.85
C ILE A 52 0.27 -6.24 8.71
N ASP A 53 0.59 -7.49 8.99
CA ASP A 53 -0.41 -8.54 9.03
C ASP A 53 -1.19 -8.50 10.34
N ILE A 54 -2.41 -7.97 10.29
CA ILE A 54 -3.29 -7.87 11.46
C ILE A 54 -4.37 -8.96 11.48
N ARG A 55 -4.25 -10.01 10.67
CA ARG A 55 -5.23 -11.11 10.61
C ARG A 55 -4.93 -12.11 11.74
N PRO A 56 -5.82 -12.30 12.74
CA PRO A 56 -5.54 -13.12 13.92
C PRO A 56 -5.14 -14.57 13.61
N ASP A 57 -5.73 -15.14 12.56
CA ASP A 57 -5.50 -16.54 12.17
C ASP A 57 -4.32 -16.71 11.20
N SER A 58 -3.56 -15.64 10.92
CA SER A 58 -2.44 -15.70 9.98
C SER A 58 -1.18 -16.29 10.62
N PRO A 59 -0.40 -17.14 9.92
CA PRO A 59 0.89 -17.61 10.40
C PRO A 59 1.93 -16.48 10.58
N THR A 60 1.69 -15.33 9.97
CA THR A 60 2.53 -14.13 10.06
C THR A 60 1.89 -13.02 10.90
N TYR A 61 0.95 -13.34 11.79
CA TYR A 61 0.27 -12.35 12.63
C TYR A 61 1.25 -11.42 13.36
N LEU A 62 1.02 -10.12 13.25
CA LEU A 62 1.84 -9.01 13.76
C LEU A 62 3.25 -8.90 13.16
N GLN A 63 3.56 -9.66 12.11
CA GLN A 63 4.78 -9.45 11.33
C GLN A 63 4.57 -8.33 10.30
N CYS A 64 5.68 -7.69 9.95
CA CYS A 64 5.71 -6.59 9.00
C CYS A 64 6.49 -7.00 7.75
N TYR A 65 5.98 -6.60 6.59
CA TYR A 65 6.73 -6.55 5.35
C TYR A 65 6.98 -5.08 5.00
N GLY A 66 8.20 -4.76 4.57
CA GLY A 66 8.57 -3.40 4.18
C GLY A 66 9.31 -3.38 2.85
N GLU A 67 8.98 -2.42 2.00
CA GLU A 67 9.62 -2.24 0.71
C GLU A 67 9.92 -0.75 0.42
N ILE A 68 11.08 -0.49 -0.18
CA ILE A 68 11.41 0.83 -0.68
C ILE A 68 10.77 0.99 -2.05
N LEU A 69 9.91 2.00 -2.21
CA LEU A 69 9.33 2.38 -3.49
C LEU A 69 9.91 3.73 -3.90
N SER A 70 10.39 3.84 -5.14
CA SER A 70 10.92 5.10 -5.67
C SER A 70 10.61 5.25 -7.15
N ALA A 71 10.69 6.49 -7.64
CA ALA A 71 10.58 6.78 -9.07
C ALA A 71 11.63 6.01 -9.90
N GLU A 72 12.80 5.76 -9.30
CA GLU A 72 13.92 5.05 -9.94
C GLU A 72 13.68 3.55 -10.05
N ASN A 73 13.19 2.91 -8.98
CA ASN A 73 13.02 1.45 -8.98
C ASN A 73 11.71 0.99 -9.63
N ALA A 74 10.77 1.93 -9.86
CA ALA A 74 9.47 1.71 -10.49
C ALA A 74 8.68 0.53 -9.88
N ARG A 75 8.94 0.20 -8.61
CA ARG A 75 8.22 -0.84 -7.90
C ARG A 75 6.89 -0.32 -7.38
N SER A 76 5.95 -1.24 -7.21
CA SER A 76 4.65 -0.97 -6.62
C SER A 76 4.33 -2.07 -5.62
N ASN A 77 3.73 -1.69 -4.50
CA ASN A 77 3.32 -2.64 -3.47
C ASN A 77 1.79 -2.71 -3.42
N ARG A 78 1.27 -3.91 -3.11
CA ARG A 78 -0.15 -4.13 -2.86
C ARG A 78 -0.35 -4.31 -1.35
N VAL A 79 -1.16 -3.44 -0.75
CA VAL A 79 -1.46 -3.43 0.69
C VAL A 79 -2.95 -3.55 0.96
#